data_AF-A0A1U7VNK3-F1
#
_entry.id   AF-A0A1U7VNK3-F1
#
_cell.length_a   1.000
_cell.length_b   1.000
_cell.length_c   1.000
_cell.angle_alpha   90.00
_cell.angle_beta   90.00
_cell.angle_gamma   90.00
#
_symmetry.space_group_name_H-M   'P 1'
#
loop_
_entity.id
_entity.type
_entity.pdbx_description
1 polymer ?
#
loop_
_entity_poly.entity_id
_entity_poly.type
_entity_poly.pdbx_seq_one_letter_code
_entity_poly.pdbx_strand_id
1 'polypeptide(L)'
;MAEVEKIDKWVKDYLMNVGYERWSIAHSIVNRTLIMTSNIVKSINAALKVARELPVLPLLEYIRQLIGRWNVTNKKNKIESFTDLGKRYDTMLMDNLELSHRMKCPHVQKQRFSIYCSIYVYPTVEILVTPLASYLYSVLDKGKQRMVFLKDRTCSCRRFHLGELSCAHARAILKYKYIDHTEYCSVYYPRKYLLKTYEILIYLVPDKSTWKIPAEVLDEKVLPPYVTKRIGRPRKGMCKPISEREQKMSISCG
;
A
#
# COMPACT_ATOMS: atom_id res chain seq x y z
N MET A 1 7.02 -3.44 -24.14
CA MET A 1 6.72 -4.81 -24.61
C MET A 1 7.85 -5.45 -25.39
N ALA A 2 8.51 -4.74 -26.32
CA ALA A 2 9.66 -5.28 -27.06
C ALA A 2 10.81 -5.80 -26.16
N GLU A 3 11.08 -5.14 -25.02
CA GLU A 3 12.08 -5.62 -24.07
C GLU A 3 11.64 -6.87 -23.29
N VAL A 4 10.35 -7.00 -22.97
CA VAL A 4 9.80 -8.18 -22.28
C VAL A 4 9.81 -9.40 -23.20
N GLU A 5 9.54 -9.20 -24.49
CA GLU A 5 9.61 -10.22 -25.53
C GLU A 5 11.01 -10.81 -25.72
N LYS A 6 12.04 -9.98 -25.54
CA LYS A 6 13.44 -10.45 -25.55
C LYS A 6 13.78 -11.33 -24.35
N ILE A 7 13.05 -11.21 -23.25
CA ILE A 7 13.23 -12.05 -22.05
C ILE A 7 12.47 -13.36 -22.24
N ASP A 8 11.16 -13.28 -22.48
CA ASP A 8 10.29 -14.43 -22.66
C ASP A 8 9.01 -14.04 -23.41
N LYS A 9 8.75 -14.72 -24.53
CA LYS A 9 7.56 -14.49 -25.37
C LYS A 9 6.26 -14.88 -24.66
N TRP A 10 6.25 -15.98 -23.91
CA TRP A 10 5.07 -16.42 -23.17
C TRP A 10 4.69 -15.41 -22.08
N VAL A 11 5.68 -14.83 -21.39
CA VAL A 11 5.45 -13.79 -20.38
C VAL A 11 4.85 -12.54 -21.02
N LYS A 12 5.34 -12.12 -22.19
CA LYS A 12 4.76 -11.01 -22.95
C LYS A 12 3.28 -11.27 -23.24
N ASP A 13 2.96 -12.42 -23.80
CA ASP A 13 1.60 -12.77 -24.21
C ASP A 13 0.65 -12.87 -23.00
N TYR A 14 1.11 -13.47 -21.90
CA TYR A 14 0.38 -13.50 -20.64
C TYR A 14 0.12 -12.08 -20.11
N LEU A 15 1.12 -11.21 -20.05
CA LEU A 15 0.96 -9.84 -19.56
C LEU A 15 0.05 -8.99 -20.45
N MET A 16 0.07 -9.22 -21.76
CA MET A 16 -0.89 -8.59 -22.69
C MET A 16 -2.32 -9.05 -22.38
N ASN A 17 -2.54 -10.36 -22.22
CA ASN A 17 -3.85 -10.93 -21.91
C ASN A 17 -4.39 -10.48 -20.54
N VAL A 18 -3.51 -10.30 -19.56
CA VAL A 18 -3.86 -9.82 -18.22
C VAL A 18 -4.28 -8.34 -18.23
N GLY A 19 -3.83 -7.55 -19.20
CA GLY A 19 -4.14 -6.12 -19.31
C GLY A 19 -3.17 -5.22 -18.54
N TYR A 20 -2.79 -4.09 -19.14
CA TYR A 20 -1.80 -3.16 -18.62
C TYR A 20 -2.16 -2.60 -17.24
N GLU A 21 -3.44 -2.37 -16.97
CA GLU A 21 -3.97 -1.82 -15.73
C GLU A 21 -3.71 -2.72 -14.51
N ARG A 22 -3.49 -4.02 -14.73
CA ARG A 22 -3.28 -4.99 -13.66
C ARG A 22 -1.80 -5.10 -13.25
N TRP A 23 -0.87 -4.98 -14.19
CA TRP A 23 0.56 -5.18 -13.92
C TRP A 23 1.42 -3.93 -14.08
N SER A 24 1.06 -2.98 -14.96
CA SER A 24 1.82 -1.75 -15.17
C SER A 24 1.37 -0.65 -14.21
N ILE A 25 2.32 -0.08 -13.47
CA ILE A 25 2.06 1.07 -12.59
C ILE A 25 1.63 2.29 -13.41
N ALA A 26 2.21 2.48 -14.60
CA ALA A 26 1.94 3.64 -15.47
C ALA A 26 0.50 3.65 -16.01
N HIS A 27 -0.13 2.48 -16.13
CA HIS A 27 -1.50 2.32 -16.63
C HIS A 27 -2.50 1.93 -15.53
N SER A 28 -2.08 1.95 -14.27
CA SER A 28 -2.98 1.61 -13.18
C SER A 28 -4.07 2.67 -13.04
N ILE A 29 -5.34 2.24 -13.11
CA ILE A 29 -6.51 3.09 -12.89
C ILE A 29 -6.54 3.62 -11.45
N VAL A 30 -6.00 2.84 -10.51
CA VAL A 30 -5.87 3.21 -9.10
C VAL A 30 -4.48 3.77 -8.85
N ASN A 31 -4.38 4.81 -8.03
CA ASN A 31 -3.13 5.45 -7.69
C ASN A 31 -2.23 4.51 -6.84
N ARG A 32 -1.36 3.72 -7.49
CA ARG A 32 -0.48 2.73 -6.84
C ARG A 32 0.75 3.37 -6.19
N THR A 33 0.58 4.47 -5.48
CA THR A 33 1.71 5.20 -4.92
C THR A 33 1.86 5.01 -3.42
N LEU A 34 3.12 4.89 -3.01
CA LEU A 34 3.69 5.03 -1.65
C LEU A 34 3.76 3.87 -0.67
N ILE A 35 3.21 2.69 -0.94
CA ILE A 35 3.62 1.50 -0.17
C ILE A 35 4.57 0.70 -1.05
N MET A 36 5.85 1.09 -1.05
CA MET A 36 6.91 0.24 -1.57
C MET A 36 6.81 -1.14 -0.90
N THR A 37 6.36 -2.13 -1.67
CA THR A 37 6.08 -3.51 -1.24
C THR A 37 7.31 -4.21 -0.68
N SER A 38 8.51 -3.72 -0.96
CA SER A 38 9.75 -4.29 -0.43
C SER A 38 9.80 -4.32 1.09
N ASN A 39 9.22 -3.34 1.79
CA ASN A 39 9.28 -3.31 3.26
C ASN A 39 8.33 -4.32 3.89
N ILE A 40 7.14 -4.50 3.31
CA ILE A 40 6.19 -5.53 3.74
C ILE A 40 6.80 -6.91 3.48
N VAL A 41 7.30 -7.14 2.26
CA VAL A 41 7.95 -8.40 1.89
C VAL A 41 9.16 -8.67 2.78
N LYS A 42 10.04 -7.70 3.03
CA LYS A 42 11.18 -7.85 3.95
C LYS A 42 10.75 -8.18 5.38
N SER A 43 9.72 -7.52 5.89
CA SER A 43 9.18 -7.76 7.24
C SER A 43 8.61 -9.18 7.38
N ILE A 44 7.77 -9.60 6.43
CA ILE A 44 7.21 -10.96 6.39
C ILE A 44 8.34 -11.99 6.26
N ASN A 45 9.31 -11.74 5.38
CA ASN A 45 10.45 -12.62 5.18
C ASN A 45 11.30 -12.77 6.45
N ALA A 46 11.46 -11.69 7.22
CA ALA A 46 12.15 -11.71 8.51
C ALA A 46 11.35 -12.50 9.56
N ALA A 47 10.03 -12.29 9.63
CA ALA A 47 9.14 -13.03 10.54
C ALA A 47 9.11 -14.53 10.21
N LEU A 48 9.19 -14.89 8.93
CA LEU A 48 9.18 -16.28 8.47
C LEU A 48 10.56 -16.93 8.39
N LYS A 49 11.62 -16.25 8.86
CA LYS A 49 13.01 -16.72 8.68
C LYS A 49 13.23 -18.15 9.17
N VAL A 50 12.64 -18.51 10.32
CA VAL A 50 12.74 -19.86 10.91
C VAL A 50 11.68 -20.80 10.33
N ALA A 51 10.47 -20.30 10.09
CA ALA A 51 9.36 -21.10 9.59
C ALA A 51 9.57 -21.61 8.15
N ARG A 52 10.40 -20.93 7.34
CA ARG A 52 10.73 -21.34 5.96
C ARG A 52 11.42 -22.69 5.85
N GLU A 53 12.00 -23.19 6.94
CA GLU A 53 12.62 -24.51 6.98
C GLU A 53 11.60 -25.62 7.32
N LEU A 54 10.33 -25.25 7.58
CA LEU A 54 9.26 -26.21 7.84
C LEU A 54 8.73 -26.81 6.53
N PRO A 55 8.17 -28.04 6.57
CA PRO A 55 7.38 -28.57 5.48
C PRO A 55 6.20 -27.65 5.14
N VAL A 56 5.65 -27.79 3.93
CA VAL A 56 4.61 -26.87 3.38
C VAL A 56 3.41 -26.72 4.32
N LEU A 57 2.88 -27.83 4.86
CA LEU A 57 1.70 -27.78 5.73
C LEU A 57 1.97 -27.04 7.06
N PRO A 58 3.01 -27.38 7.84
CA PRO A 58 3.37 -26.60 9.03
C PRO A 58 3.75 -25.14 8.74
N LEU A 59 4.35 -24.84 7.59
CA LEU A 59 4.64 -23.47 7.17
C LEU A 59 3.34 -22.66 6.96
N LEU A 60 2.37 -23.23 6.25
CA LEU A 60 1.07 -22.59 6.02
C LEU A 60 0.34 -22.36 7.34
N GLU A 61 0.34 -23.35 8.23
CA GLU A 61 -0.28 -23.22 9.55
C GLU A 61 0.43 -22.17 10.41
N TYR A 62 1.76 -22.10 10.37
CA TYR A 62 2.52 -21.05 11.04
C TYR A 62 2.16 -19.65 10.53
N ILE A 63 2.11 -19.47 9.20
CA ILE A 63 1.72 -18.19 8.58
C ILE A 63 0.30 -17.81 9.01
N ARG A 64 -0.64 -18.76 8.97
CA ARG A 64 -2.02 -18.56 9.39
C ARG A 64 -2.11 -18.08 10.84
N GLN A 65 -1.42 -18.74 11.77
CA GLN A 65 -1.37 -18.33 13.18
C GLN A 65 -0.71 -16.96 13.37
N LEU A 66 0.37 -16.66 12.64
CA LEU A 66 1.05 -15.38 12.68
C LEU A 66 0.10 -14.24 12.29
N ILE A 67 -0.57 -14.37 11.14
CA ILE A 67 -1.52 -13.36 10.66
C ILE A 67 -2.74 -13.28 11.58
N GLY A 68 -3.25 -14.42 12.05
CA GLY A 68 -4.37 -14.48 13.00
C GLY A 68 -4.10 -13.71 14.29
N ARG A 69 -2.96 -13.99 14.95
CA ARG A 69 -2.55 -13.24 16.15
C ARG A 69 -2.39 -11.76 15.85
N TRP A 70 -1.75 -11.41 14.74
CA TRP A 70 -1.54 -10.02 14.36
C TRP A 70 -2.85 -9.26 14.15
N ASN A 71 -3.83 -9.88 13.47
CA ASN A 71 -5.17 -9.31 13.27
C ASN A 71 -5.90 -9.10 14.59
N VAL A 72 -5.88 -10.09 15.50
CA VAL A 72 -6.51 -9.97 16.82
C VAL A 72 -5.88 -8.84 17.64
N THR A 73 -4.54 -8.78 17.70
CA THR A 73 -3.82 -7.72 18.43
C THR A 73 -4.13 -6.34 17.86
N ASN A 74 -4.08 -6.17 16.53
CA ASN A 74 -4.36 -4.88 15.90
C ASN A 74 -5.82 -4.45 16.08
N LYS A 75 -6.77 -5.39 15.97
CA LYS A 75 -8.19 -5.14 16.23
C LYS A 75 -8.40 -4.70 17.68
N LYS A 76 -7.82 -5.41 18.66
CA LYS A 76 -7.88 -5.05 20.08
C LYS A 76 -7.33 -3.64 20.32
N ASN A 77 -6.11 -3.37 19.85
CA ASN A 77 -5.48 -2.05 19.98
C ASN A 77 -6.33 -0.92 19.37
N LYS A 78 -7.06 -1.20 18.27
CA LYS A 78 -7.93 -0.19 17.64
C LYS A 78 -9.30 -0.05 18.32
N ILE A 79 -9.81 -1.11 18.95
CA ILE A 79 -10.99 -1.04 19.82
C ILE A 79 -10.68 -0.25 21.10
N GLU A 80 -9.47 -0.39 21.64
CA GLU A 80 -9.04 0.32 22.85
C GLU A 80 -8.58 1.76 22.56
N SER A 81 -8.19 2.10 21.32
CA SER A 81 -7.83 3.46 20.95
C SER A 81 -9.06 4.39 20.92
N PHE A 82 -9.00 5.51 21.64
CA PHE A 82 -10.00 6.58 21.59
C PHE A 82 -9.91 7.48 20.35
N THR A 83 -8.90 7.30 19.50
CA THR A 83 -8.67 8.16 18.34
C THR A 83 -9.52 7.76 17.12
N ASP A 84 -10.07 8.76 16.44
CA ASP A 84 -10.96 8.58 15.29
C ASP A 84 -10.20 8.05 14.05
N LEU A 85 -8.94 8.44 13.88
CA LEU A 85 -8.02 7.84 12.91
C LEU A 85 -7.05 6.89 13.62
N GLY A 86 -6.26 6.11 12.89
CA GLY A 86 -5.17 5.35 13.52
C GLY A 86 -4.15 6.31 14.17
N LYS A 87 -3.63 6.01 15.37
CA LYS A 87 -2.70 6.87 16.14
C LYS A 87 -1.62 7.54 15.28
N ARG A 88 -1.00 6.78 14.37
CA ARG A 88 0.01 7.28 13.43
C ARG A 88 -0.50 8.41 12.53
N TYR A 89 -1.70 8.24 11.97
CA TYR A 89 -2.30 9.21 11.06
C TYR A 89 -2.80 10.45 11.80
N ASP A 90 -3.34 10.29 13.01
CA ASP A 90 -3.65 11.43 13.88
C ASP A 90 -2.40 12.27 14.14
N THR A 91 -1.29 11.63 14.54
CA THR A 91 -0.02 12.33 14.74
C THR A 91 0.43 13.05 13.47
N MET A 92 0.40 12.38 12.32
CA MET A 92 0.79 12.99 11.04
C MET A 92 -0.10 14.20 10.68
N LEU A 93 -1.40 14.13 10.96
CA LEU A 93 -2.32 15.24 10.74
C LEU A 93 -2.01 16.37 11.71
N MET A 94 -1.83 16.11 13.00
CA MET A 94 -1.45 17.13 13.98
C MET A 94 -0.12 17.82 13.62
N ASP A 95 0.89 17.05 13.20
CA ASP A 95 2.16 17.60 12.71
C ASP A 95 1.96 18.49 11.48
N ASN A 96 1.14 18.04 10.52
CA ASN A 96 0.82 18.85 9.35
C ASN A 96 0.04 20.13 9.75
N LEU A 97 -0.74 20.13 10.85
CA LEU A 97 -1.40 21.32 11.38
C LEU A 97 -0.37 22.34 11.83
N GLU A 98 0.56 21.87 12.65
CA GLU A 98 1.57 22.70 13.26
C GLU A 98 2.49 23.30 12.19
N LEU A 99 2.84 22.51 11.18
CA LEU A 99 3.56 23.00 10.01
C LEU A 99 2.76 24.05 9.24
N SER A 100 1.45 23.88 9.11
CA SER A 100 0.58 24.82 8.37
C SER A 100 0.51 26.19 9.03
N HIS A 101 0.65 26.28 10.36
CA HIS A 101 0.63 27.54 11.10
C HIS A 101 1.75 28.51 10.71
N ARG A 102 2.87 27.97 10.21
CA ARG A 102 4.04 28.73 9.81
C ARG A 102 3.99 29.18 8.34
N MET A 103 2.97 28.76 7.61
CA MET A 103 2.82 29.04 6.19
C MET A 103 1.99 30.30 5.99
N LYS A 104 2.34 31.07 4.97
CA LYS A 104 1.51 32.19 4.52
C LYS A 104 0.71 31.71 3.33
N CYS A 105 -0.60 31.95 3.36
CA CYS A 105 -1.43 31.86 2.16
C CYS A 105 -1.46 33.27 1.56
N PRO A 106 -0.49 33.63 0.68
CA PRO A 106 -0.64 34.84 -0.09
C PRO A 106 -1.98 34.68 -0.80
N HIS A 107 -2.89 35.59 -0.49
CA HIS A 107 -4.24 35.72 -1.00
C HIS A 107 -4.47 34.99 -2.33
N VAL A 108 -5.59 34.27 -2.45
CA VAL A 108 -6.08 33.74 -3.74
C VAL A 108 -6.01 34.89 -4.72
N GLN A 109 -4.97 34.93 -5.55
CA GLN A 109 -5.11 35.73 -6.74
C GLN A 109 -6.27 35.05 -7.44
N LYS A 110 -7.36 35.81 -7.66
CA LYS A 110 -8.06 35.73 -8.94
C LYS A 110 -6.99 36.03 -10.00
N GLN A 111 -6.05 35.10 -10.18
CA GLN A 111 -5.12 35.08 -11.27
C GLN A 111 -6.04 34.73 -12.41
N ARG A 112 -6.54 35.77 -13.09
CA ARG A 112 -6.77 35.71 -14.52
C ARG A 112 -5.44 35.21 -15.09
N PHE A 113 -5.23 33.90 -15.10
CA PHE A 113 -4.24 33.32 -15.98
C PHE A 113 -4.77 33.64 -17.37
N SER A 114 -4.29 34.72 -17.99
CA SER A 114 -4.19 34.75 -19.42
C SER A 114 -3.20 33.64 -19.75
N ILE A 115 -3.71 32.41 -19.92
CA ILE A 115 -2.93 31.38 -20.55
C ILE A 115 -2.80 31.86 -21.99
N TYR A 116 -1.75 32.62 -22.27
CA TYR A 116 -1.22 32.75 -23.62
C TYR A 116 -0.62 31.37 -23.93
N CYS A 117 -1.50 30.40 -24.18
CA CYS A 117 -1.12 29.17 -24.84
C CYS A 117 -1.03 29.57 -26.30
N SER A 118 0.17 29.86 -26.76
CA SER A 118 0.49 29.91 -28.18
C SER A 118 0.20 28.53 -28.77
N ILE A 119 -1.06 28.29 -29.11
CA ILE A 119 -1.50 27.16 -29.91
C ILE A 119 -1.66 27.70 -31.32
N TYR A 120 -0.98 27.03 -32.25
CA TYR A 120 -1.09 27.28 -33.68
C TYR A 120 -2.55 27.33 -34.12
N VAL A 121 -2.84 28.35 -34.91
CA VAL A 121 -4.14 28.67 -35.50
C VAL A 121 -4.65 27.49 -36.33
N TYR A 122 -5.82 26.96 -35.97
CA TYR A 122 -6.77 26.44 -36.95
C TYR A 122 -8.16 27.01 -36.59
N PRO A 123 -8.93 27.51 -37.57
CA PRO A 123 -10.16 28.23 -37.30
C PRO A 123 -11.28 27.25 -36.91
N THR A 124 -12.23 27.72 -36.11
CA THR A 124 -13.56 27.14 -35.79
C THR A 124 -13.72 26.19 -34.59
N VAL A 125 -13.06 26.42 -33.46
CA VAL A 125 -13.53 25.89 -32.17
C VAL A 125 -13.60 27.01 -31.13
N GLU A 126 -14.80 27.42 -30.75
CA GLU A 126 -15.02 28.26 -29.57
C GLU A 126 -14.65 27.44 -28.32
N ILE A 127 -13.48 27.69 -27.75
CA ILE A 127 -13.06 27.08 -26.49
C ILE A 127 -13.73 27.85 -25.35
N LEU A 128 -14.79 27.28 -24.78
CA LEU A 128 -15.39 27.76 -23.54
C LEU A 128 -14.44 27.48 -22.36
N VAL A 129 -13.53 28.42 -22.07
CA VAL A 129 -12.67 28.35 -20.88
C VAL A 129 -13.52 28.62 -19.64
N THR A 130 -14.01 27.56 -19.02
CA THR A 130 -14.66 27.65 -17.70
C THR A 130 -13.58 27.94 -16.65
N PRO A 131 -13.77 28.91 -15.74
CA PRO A 131 -12.71 29.27 -14.80
C PRO A 131 -12.44 28.12 -13.82
N LEU A 132 -11.27 27.48 -13.95
CA LEU A 132 -10.72 26.49 -13.01
C LEU A 132 -10.26 27.14 -11.67
N ALA A 133 -10.52 28.43 -11.50
CA ALA A 133 -9.94 29.30 -10.47
C ALA A 133 -10.56 29.15 -9.07
N SER A 134 -11.57 28.29 -8.86
CA SER A 134 -12.21 28.14 -7.55
C SER A 134 -11.49 27.19 -6.58
N TYR A 135 -10.64 26.28 -7.08
CA TYR A 135 -10.01 25.23 -6.27
C TYR A 135 -8.47 25.18 -6.32
N LEU A 136 -7.82 26.09 -7.07
CA LEU A 136 -6.38 26.21 -7.16
C LEU A 136 -5.86 27.30 -6.21
N TYR A 137 -4.87 26.94 -5.39
CA TYR A 137 -4.31 27.79 -4.35
C TYR A 137 -2.79 27.75 -4.37
N SER A 138 -2.16 28.87 -4.02
CA SER A 138 -0.73 28.96 -3.77
C SER A 138 -0.44 29.17 -2.28
N VAL A 139 0.49 28.40 -1.73
CA VAL A 139 0.96 28.50 -0.34
C VAL A 139 2.44 28.80 -0.35
N LEU A 140 2.87 29.79 0.45
CA LEU A 140 4.27 30.10 0.66
C LEU A 140 4.78 29.33 1.88
N ASP A 141 5.69 28.38 1.64
CA ASP A 141 6.32 27.54 2.65
C ASP A 141 7.83 27.75 2.60
N LYS A 142 8.39 28.35 3.66
CA LYS A 142 9.84 28.66 3.79
C LYS A 142 10.42 29.35 2.55
N GLY A 143 9.69 30.34 2.01
CA GLY A 143 10.09 31.10 0.83
C GLY A 143 9.86 30.40 -0.51
N LYS A 144 9.30 29.18 -0.53
CA LYS A 144 8.96 28.45 -1.77
C LYS A 144 7.45 28.43 -1.98
N GLN A 145 7.00 28.80 -3.18
CA GLN A 145 5.60 28.70 -3.55
C GLN A 145 5.24 27.25 -3.88
N ARG A 146 4.12 26.78 -3.30
CA ARG A 146 3.56 25.45 -3.50
C ARG A 146 2.14 25.59 -4.03
N MET A 147 1.86 24.94 -5.16
CA MET A 147 0.52 24.87 -5.72
C MET A 147 -0.25 23.70 -5.09
N VAL A 148 -1.53 23.95 -4.77
CA VAL A 148 -2.47 22.99 -4.18
C VAL A 148 -3.79 23.07 -4.94
N PHE A 149 -4.28 21.92 -5.40
CA PHE A 149 -5.59 21.79 -6.03
C PHE A 149 -6.48 21.02 -5.07
N LEU A 150 -7.43 21.72 -4.41
CA LEU A 150 -8.29 21.09 -3.40
C LEU A 150 -9.24 20.07 -4.01
N LYS A 151 -9.85 20.39 -5.17
CA LYS A 151 -10.80 19.50 -5.86
C LYS A 151 -10.17 18.15 -6.22
N ASP A 152 -8.95 18.19 -6.76
CA ASP A 152 -8.23 16.99 -7.19
C ASP A 152 -7.43 16.34 -6.05
N ARG A 153 -7.45 16.94 -4.85
CA ARG A 153 -6.65 16.53 -3.68
C ARG A 153 -5.16 16.40 -4.01
N THR A 154 -4.64 17.30 -4.84
CA THR A 154 -3.24 17.28 -5.26
C THR A 154 -2.47 18.48 -4.71
N CYS A 155 -1.17 18.27 -4.55
CA CYS A 155 -0.25 19.31 -4.17
C CYS A 155 1.08 19.08 -4.88
N SER A 156 1.77 20.16 -5.22
CA SER A 156 3.15 20.12 -5.74
C SER A 156 4.15 19.40 -4.82
N CYS A 157 3.86 19.24 -3.52
CA CYS A 157 4.65 18.41 -2.61
C CYS A 157 4.40 16.90 -2.76
N ARG A 158 3.42 16.51 -3.59
CA ARG A 158 2.90 15.16 -3.85
C ARG A 158 2.30 14.43 -2.64
N ARG A 159 2.56 14.85 -1.40
CA ARG A 159 2.04 14.18 -0.20
C ARG A 159 0.51 14.10 -0.15
N PHE A 160 -0.19 15.12 -0.64
CA PHE A 160 -1.66 15.14 -0.63
C PHE A 160 -2.25 14.06 -1.55
N HIS A 161 -1.70 13.96 -2.76
CA HIS A 161 -2.14 13.00 -3.76
C HIS A 161 -1.76 11.57 -3.39
N LEU A 162 -0.50 11.36 -2.99
CA LEU A 162 0.02 10.02 -2.77
C LEU A 162 -0.39 9.43 -1.42
N GLY A 163 -0.55 10.28 -0.41
CA GLY A 163 -0.93 9.86 0.94
C GLY A 163 -2.42 9.94 1.19
N GLU A 164 -3.22 10.42 0.22
CA GLU A 164 -4.67 10.66 0.33
C GLU A 164 -5.11 11.31 1.66
N LEU A 165 -4.23 12.14 2.22
CA LEU A 165 -4.38 12.86 3.48
C LEU A 165 -3.97 14.30 3.24
N SER A 166 -4.66 15.24 3.88
CA SER A 166 -4.33 16.65 3.79
C SER A 166 -2.88 16.89 4.24
N CYS A 167 -2.03 17.32 3.29
CA CYS A 167 -0.66 17.71 3.58
C CYS A 167 -0.64 19.06 4.32
N ALA A 168 0.51 19.45 4.89
CA ALA A 168 0.63 20.74 5.57
C ALA A 168 0.22 21.95 4.69
N HIS A 169 0.52 21.91 3.39
CA HIS A 169 0.09 22.97 2.44
C HIS A 169 -1.43 23.00 2.24
N ALA A 170 -2.05 21.83 2.07
CA ALA A 170 -3.51 21.73 1.96
C ALA A 170 -4.20 22.18 3.25
N ARG A 171 -3.67 21.79 4.42
CA ARG A 171 -4.17 22.22 5.73
C ARG A 171 -4.10 23.73 5.92
N ALA A 172 -3.05 24.39 5.43
CA ALA A 172 -2.94 25.85 5.50
C ALA A 172 -4.12 26.53 4.79
N ILE A 173 -4.50 26.02 3.62
CA ILE A 173 -5.64 26.54 2.84
C ILE A 173 -6.98 26.20 3.50
N LEU A 174 -7.15 24.94 3.94
CA LEU A 174 -8.38 24.50 4.60
C LEU A 174 -8.65 25.32 5.87
N LYS A 175 -7.61 25.58 6.67
CA LYS A 175 -7.66 26.50 7.81
C LYS A 175 -8.06 27.91 7.39
N TYR A 176 -7.42 28.46 6.35
CA TYR A 176 -7.73 29.79 5.84
C TYR A 176 -9.18 29.92 5.34
N LYS A 177 -9.74 28.84 4.79
CA LYS A 177 -11.11 28.78 4.26
C LYS A 177 -12.16 28.33 5.29
N TYR A 178 -11.75 28.01 6.51
CA TYR A 178 -12.62 27.44 7.55
C TYR A 178 -13.37 26.18 7.06
N ILE A 179 -12.71 25.34 6.25
CA ILE A 179 -13.24 24.07 5.76
C ILE A 179 -12.70 22.95 6.63
N ASP A 180 -13.54 21.98 6.98
CA ASP A 180 -13.08 20.83 7.73
C ASP A 180 -12.13 19.95 6.89
N HIS A 181 -10.99 19.64 7.46
CA HIS A 181 -9.95 18.83 6.84
C HIS A 181 -10.31 17.36 6.69
N THR A 182 -11.27 16.86 7.48
CA THR A 182 -11.68 15.44 7.44
C THR A 182 -12.30 15.09 6.09
N GLU A 183 -13.00 16.04 5.46
CA GLU A 183 -13.60 15.90 4.11
C GLU A 183 -12.56 15.62 3.02
N TYR A 184 -11.31 16.03 3.25
CA TYR A 184 -10.19 15.89 2.32
C TYR A 184 -9.28 14.71 2.67
N CYS A 185 -9.65 13.90 3.66
CA CYS A 185 -8.95 12.66 3.99
C CYS A 185 -9.63 11.47 3.28
N SER A 186 -8.86 10.44 2.95
CA SER A 186 -9.42 9.21 2.37
C SER A 186 -10.35 8.51 3.35
N VAL A 187 -11.40 7.89 2.81
CA VAL A 187 -12.37 7.09 3.58
C VAL A 187 -11.72 5.85 4.23
N TYR A 188 -10.51 5.48 3.84
CA TYR A 188 -9.79 4.33 4.41
C TYR A 188 -9.13 4.60 5.76
N TYR A 189 -8.92 5.87 6.14
CA TYR A 189 -8.25 6.22 7.40
C TYR A 189 -9.14 6.20 8.65
N PRO A 190 -10.44 6.54 8.59
CA PRO A 190 -11.35 6.44 9.73
C PRO A 190 -11.36 5.05 10.36
N ARG A 191 -11.49 5.03 11.68
CA ARG A 191 -11.56 3.82 12.52
C ARG A 191 -12.54 2.78 12.00
N LYS A 192 -13.70 3.20 11.51
CA LYS A 192 -14.74 2.34 10.94
C LYS A 192 -14.18 1.43 9.83
N TYR A 193 -13.44 2.00 8.86
CA TYR A 193 -12.91 1.24 7.72
C TYR A 193 -11.67 0.44 8.09
N LEU A 194 -10.84 0.95 9.01
CA LEU A 194 -9.73 0.18 9.57
C LEU A 194 -10.21 -1.07 10.31
N LEU A 195 -11.29 -0.99 11.10
CA LEU A 195 -11.84 -2.16 11.79
C LEU A 195 -12.39 -3.20 10.80
N LYS A 196 -13.02 -2.75 9.71
CA LYS A 196 -13.47 -3.63 8.62
C LYS A 196 -12.32 -4.42 7.98
N THR A 197 -11.10 -3.86 7.89
CA THR A 197 -9.96 -4.63 7.36
C THR A 197 -9.60 -5.87 8.19
N TYR A 198 -9.98 -5.89 9.48
CA TYR A 198 -9.76 -7.02 10.39
C TYR A 198 -11.01 -7.87 10.61
N GLU A 199 -12.07 -7.65 9.84
CA GLU A 199 -13.31 -8.43 9.91
C GLU A 199 -13.17 -9.78 9.19
N ILE A 200 -12.28 -9.86 8.20
CA ILE A 200 -12.03 -11.08 7.43
C ILE A 200 -11.58 -12.20 8.36
N LEU A 201 -12.38 -13.26 8.40
CA LEU A 201 -12.08 -14.48 9.14
C LEU A 201 -10.93 -15.22 8.46
N ILE A 202 -9.90 -15.54 9.24
CA ILE A 202 -8.84 -16.44 8.81
C ILE A 202 -9.27 -17.85 9.21
N TYR A 203 -9.86 -18.58 8.26
CA TYR A 203 -10.32 -19.94 8.46
C TYR A 203 -9.16 -20.87 8.82
N LEU A 204 -9.44 -21.84 9.70
CA LEU A 204 -8.52 -22.95 9.95
C LEU A 204 -8.35 -23.77 8.67
N VAL A 205 -7.13 -24.22 8.40
CA VAL A 205 -6.95 -25.29 7.42
C VAL A 205 -7.60 -26.53 8.04
N PRO A 206 -8.63 -27.12 7.41
CA PRO A 206 -9.32 -28.26 7.99
C PRO A 206 -8.37 -29.47 8.00
N ASP A 207 -8.64 -30.47 8.84
CA ASP A 207 -7.76 -31.63 8.94
C ASP A 207 -7.68 -32.37 7.59
N LYS A 208 -6.51 -32.96 7.29
CA LYS A 208 -6.28 -33.67 6.02
C LYS A 208 -7.32 -34.76 5.77
N SER A 209 -7.84 -35.40 6.81
CA SER A 209 -8.91 -36.40 6.71
C SER A 209 -10.22 -35.89 6.11
N THR A 210 -10.46 -34.57 6.17
CA THR A 210 -11.71 -33.93 5.70
C THR A 210 -11.60 -33.40 4.27
N TRP A 211 -10.43 -33.48 3.64
CA TRP A 211 -10.20 -32.90 2.33
C TRP A 211 -10.83 -33.78 1.23
N LYS A 212 -11.71 -33.18 0.45
CA LYS A 212 -12.22 -33.79 -0.79
C LYS A 212 -11.27 -33.42 -1.93
N ILE A 213 -10.35 -34.33 -2.25
CA ILE A 213 -9.37 -34.14 -3.32
C ILE A 213 -9.95 -34.76 -4.61
N PRO A 214 -10.17 -33.98 -5.68
CA PRO A 214 -10.62 -34.51 -6.97
C PRO A 214 -9.63 -35.53 -7.54
N ALA A 215 -10.13 -36.51 -8.30
CA ALA A 215 -9.32 -37.59 -8.86
C ALA A 215 -8.22 -37.07 -9.79
N GLU A 216 -8.50 -35.99 -10.53
CA GLU A 216 -7.58 -35.35 -11.46
C GLU A 216 -6.31 -34.82 -10.76
N VAL A 217 -6.43 -34.41 -9.50
CA VAL A 217 -5.31 -33.91 -8.69
C VAL A 217 -4.48 -35.05 -8.09
N LEU A 218 -5.12 -36.18 -7.77
CA LEU A 218 -4.43 -37.36 -7.25
C LEU A 218 -3.50 -37.99 -8.29
N ASP A 219 -3.90 -37.93 -9.57
CA ASP A 219 -3.12 -38.44 -10.69
C ASP A 219 -2.05 -37.44 -11.18
N GLU A 220 -2.06 -36.19 -10.69
CA GLU A 220 -1.11 -35.16 -11.07
C GLU A 220 0.27 -35.38 -10.44
N LYS A 221 1.20 -35.92 -11.23
CA LYS A 221 2.60 -36.05 -10.81
C LYS A 221 3.33 -34.71 -10.91
N VAL A 222 3.36 -33.95 -9.82
CA VAL A 222 4.13 -32.71 -9.72
C VAL A 222 5.63 -33.02 -9.77
N LEU A 223 6.27 -32.74 -10.90
CA LEU A 223 7.72 -32.82 -11.04
C LEU A 223 8.38 -31.61 -10.37
N PRO A 224 9.55 -31.78 -9.73
CA PRO A 224 10.30 -30.63 -9.21
C PRO A 224 10.63 -29.69 -10.37
N PRO A 225 10.63 -28.36 -10.14
CA PRO A 225 11.05 -27.41 -11.16
C PRO A 225 12.47 -27.75 -11.64
N TYR A 226 12.72 -27.62 -12.93
CA TYR A 226 14.05 -27.81 -13.49
C TYR A 226 14.98 -26.73 -12.93
N VAL A 227 15.84 -27.07 -11.96
CA VAL A 227 16.77 -26.13 -11.34
C VAL A 227 18.19 -26.43 -11.78
N THR A 228 18.80 -25.55 -12.58
CA THR A 228 20.26 -25.53 -12.72
C THR A 228 20.87 -25.14 -11.38
N LYS A 229 21.67 -26.02 -10.76
CA LYS A 229 22.41 -25.71 -9.52
C LYS A 229 23.33 -24.52 -9.76
N ARG A 230 22.94 -23.33 -9.29
CA ARG A 230 23.88 -22.22 -9.09
C ARG A 230 24.73 -22.56 -7.86
N ILE A 231 26.04 -22.31 -7.90
CA ILE A 231 26.91 -22.42 -6.72
C ILE A 231 26.34 -21.46 -5.66
N GLY A 232 25.79 -22.02 -4.58
CA GLY A 232 24.96 -21.32 -3.62
C GLY A 232 25.18 -21.78 -2.19
N ARG A 233 24.77 -20.92 -1.26
CA ARG A 233 24.99 -20.97 0.20
C ARG A 233 24.85 -22.38 0.81
N PRO A 234 25.75 -22.80 1.72
CA PRO A 234 25.71 -24.12 2.34
C PRO A 234 24.34 -24.44 2.96
N ARG A 235 23.91 -25.69 2.78
CA ARG A 235 22.62 -26.19 3.25
C ARG A 235 22.55 -26.13 4.77
N LYS A 236 21.53 -25.45 5.31
CA LYS A 236 21.09 -25.65 6.70
C LYS A 236 20.12 -26.84 6.75
N GLY A 237 20.26 -27.68 7.76
CA GLY A 237 19.37 -28.82 7.98
C GLY A 237 17.92 -28.38 8.19
N MET A 238 16.97 -29.20 7.75
CA MET A 238 15.53 -28.93 7.87
C MET A 238 15.11 -28.99 9.34
N CYS A 239 14.40 -27.96 9.83
CA CYS A 239 13.92 -27.95 11.21
C CYS A 239 12.72 -28.90 11.36
N LYS A 240 12.76 -29.78 12.38
CA LYS A 240 11.61 -30.62 12.76
C LYS A 240 10.42 -29.75 13.21
N PRO A 241 9.17 -30.16 12.92
CA PRO A 241 7.97 -29.45 13.37
C PRO A 241 7.88 -29.39 14.92
N ILE A 242 7.10 -28.44 15.44
CA ILE A 242 6.97 -28.18 16.89
C ILE A 242 6.47 -29.41 17.65
N SER A 243 5.60 -30.21 17.02
CA SER A 243 5.09 -31.47 17.56
C SER A 243 6.14 -32.57 17.70
N GLU A 244 7.27 -32.46 17.00
CA GLU A 244 8.35 -33.46 16.96
C GLU A 244 9.64 -32.98 17.65
N ARG A 245 9.58 -31.84 18.37
CA ARG A 245 10.68 -31.42 19.23
C ARG A 245 10.65 -32.23 20.52
N GLU A 246 11.45 -33.29 20.57
CA GLU A 246 11.80 -33.95 21.82
C GLU A 246 12.35 -32.91 22.82
N GLN A 247 11.73 -32.81 23.99
CA GLN A 247 12.25 -32.01 25.10
C GLN A 247 13.58 -32.61 25.52
N LYS A 248 14.70 -32.00 25.12
CA LYS A 248 16.00 -32.38 25.67
C LYS A 248 16.03 -31.95 27.13
N MET A 249 15.87 -32.91 28.03
CA MET A 249 16.19 -32.74 29.45
C MET A 249 17.69 -32.42 29.54
N SER A 250 18.01 -31.23 30.07
CA SER A 250 19.38 -30.87 30.42
C SER A 250 19.77 -31.65 31.68
N ILE A 251 20.62 -32.66 31.52
CA ILE A 251 21.31 -33.28 32.65
C ILE A 251 22.50 -32.37 32.97
N SER A 252 22.44 -31.65 34.08
CA SER A 252 23.60 -30.96 34.65
C SER A 252 24.36 -31.94 35.54
N CYS A 253 25.61 -32.21 35.20
CA CYS A 253 26.55 -32.85 36.11
C CYS A 253 27.01 -31.81 37.14
N GLY A 254 27.07 -32.19 38.42
CA GLY A 254 27.64 -31.37 39.50
C GLY A 254 29.16 -31.28 39.44
#